data_AF-A0A2X3FBN6-F1
#
_entry.id   AF-A0A2X3FBN6-F1
#
_cell.length_a   1.000
_cell.length_b   1.000
_cell.length_c   1.000
_cell.angle_alpha   90.00
_cell.angle_beta   90.00
_cell.angle_gamma   90.00
#
_symmetry.space_group_name_H-M   'P 1'
#
loop_
_entity.id
_entity.type
_entity.pdbx_description
1 polymer ?
#
loop_
_entity_poly.entity_id
_entity_poly.type
_entity_poly.pdbx_seq_one_letter_code
_entity_poly.pdbx_strand_id
1 'polypeptide(L)'
;MSVSAFHHNFKAVTSTSPLQYLKNYRLHKARMLMIHDGMKASAAAMRVGYESPSQFSREFKRYFGLTPGEDAARIRTMQGM
;
A
#
# COMPACT_ATOMS: atom_id res chain seq x y z
N MET A 1 -16.03 21.29 9.00
CA MET A 1 -15.02 20.87 10.01
C MET A 1 -13.70 21.52 9.66
N SER A 2 -12.92 21.96 10.65
CA SER A 2 -11.53 22.40 10.43
C SER A 2 -10.62 21.19 10.16
N VAL A 3 -9.43 21.44 9.60
CA VAL A 3 -8.40 20.41 9.39
C VAL A 3 -8.00 19.72 10.71
N SER A 4 -7.89 20.47 11.80
CA SER A 4 -7.57 19.92 13.12
C SER A 4 -8.68 19.00 13.65
N ALA A 5 -9.95 19.41 13.50
CA ALA A 5 -11.09 18.59 13.90
C ALA A 5 -11.16 17.30 13.07
N PHE A 6 -10.89 17.37 11.77
CA PHE A 6 -10.80 16.18 10.92
C PHE A 6 -9.68 15.24 11.38
N HIS A 7 -8.46 15.74 11.59
CA HIS A 7 -7.35 14.92 12.07
C HIS A 7 -7.64 14.25 13.42
N HIS A 8 -8.22 14.99 14.36
CA HIS A 8 -8.59 14.48 15.67
C HIS A 8 -9.64 13.36 15.55
N ASN A 9 -10.75 13.63 14.89
CA ASN A 9 -11.84 12.66 14.72
C ASN A 9 -11.39 11.43 13.93
N PHE A 10 -10.59 11.62 12.88
CA PHE A 10 -10.06 10.53 12.07
C PHE A 10 -9.15 9.63 12.89
N LYS A 11 -8.24 10.20 13.68
CA LYS A 11 -7.34 9.41 14.55
C LYS A 11 -8.12 8.72 15.67
N ALA A 12 -9.17 9.34 16.20
CA ALA A 12 -10.02 8.72 17.22
C ALA A 12 -10.72 7.44 16.71
N VAL A 13 -11.11 7.41 15.44
CA VAL A 13 -11.80 6.25 14.84
C VAL A 13 -10.82 5.22 14.24
N THR A 14 -9.72 5.68 13.64
CA THR A 14 -8.80 4.80 12.86
C THR A 14 -7.49 4.50 13.57
N SER A 15 -7.27 5.06 14.77
CA SER A 15 -6.04 4.99 15.56
C SER A 15 -4.78 5.52 14.86
N THR A 16 -4.91 6.11 13.67
CA THR A 16 -3.80 6.57 12.83
C THR A 16 -4.09 7.94 12.24
N SER A 17 -3.05 8.67 11.84
CA SER A 17 -3.26 9.92 11.11
C SER A 17 -3.81 9.64 9.71
N PRO A 18 -4.59 10.58 9.12
CA PRO A 18 -5.12 10.42 7.77
C PRO A 18 -4.06 10.04 6.72
N LEU A 19 -2.88 10.67 6.79
CA LEU A 19 -1.80 10.39 5.86
C LEU A 19 -1.22 8.98 6.02
N GLN A 20 -1.02 8.52 7.27
CA GLN A 20 -0.51 7.17 7.51
C GLN A 20 -1.52 6.11 7.08
N TYR A 21 -2.80 6.35 7.36
CA TYR A 21 -3.88 5.49 6.90
C TYR A 21 -3.90 5.38 5.37
N LEU A 22 -3.84 6.52 4.68
CA LEU A 22 -3.83 6.56 3.22
C LEU A 22 -2.61 5.81 2.65
N LYS A 23 -1.42 5.97 3.25
CA LYS A 23 -0.22 5.20 2.85
C LYS A 23 -0.46 3.70 2.98
N ASN A 24 -0.92 3.24 4.14
CA ASN A 24 -1.19 1.83 4.39
C ASN A 24 -2.23 1.29 3.40
N TYR A 25 -3.30 2.04 3.14
CA TYR A 25 -4.32 1.68 2.17
C TYR A 25 -3.74 1.54 0.75
N ARG A 26 -2.92 2.50 0.31
CA ARG A 26 -2.27 2.46 -1.01
C ARG A 26 -1.34 1.25 -1.15
N LEU A 27 -0.55 0.93 -0.13
CA LEU A 27 0.33 -0.24 -0.12
C LEU A 27 -0.46 -1.55 -0.27
N HIS A 28 -1.55 -1.72 0.49
CA HIS A 28 -2.43 -2.89 0.35
C HIS A 28 -3.12 -2.95 -1.01
N LYS A 29 -3.61 -1.82 -1.51
CA LYS A 29 -4.24 -1.77 -2.83
C LYS A 29 -3.25 -2.17 -3.93
N ALA A 30 -2.01 -1.69 -3.88
CA ALA A 30 -0.98 -2.10 -4.82
C ALA A 30 -0.68 -3.61 -4.72
N ARG A 31 -0.61 -4.15 -3.50
CA ARG A 31 -0.47 -5.60 -3.28
C ARG A 31 -1.57 -6.39 -3.97
N MET A 32 -2.82 -5.97 -3.85
CA MET A 32 -3.96 -6.63 -4.49
C MET A 32 -3.89 -6.56 -6.02
N LEU A 33 -3.56 -5.39 -6.60
CA LEU A 33 -3.34 -5.26 -8.05
C LEU A 33 -2.20 -6.18 -8.53
N MET A 34 -1.13 -6.29 -7.75
CA MET A 34 -0.04 -7.20 -8.07
C MET A 34 -0.42 -8.67 -7.91
N ILE A 35 -1.30 -9.05 -6.99
CA ILE A 35 -1.66 -10.47 -6.82
C ILE A 35 -2.69 -10.89 -7.87
N HIS A 36 -3.81 -10.15 -7.96
CA HIS A 36 -4.98 -10.53 -8.74
C HIS A 36 -4.89 -10.11 -10.22
N ASP A 37 -4.32 -8.95 -10.50
CA ASP A 37 -4.39 -8.37 -11.86
C ASP A 37 -3.12 -8.58 -12.68
N GLY A 38 -2.16 -9.39 -12.21
CA GLY A 38 -0.92 -9.58 -12.97
C GLY A 38 0.08 -8.42 -12.86
N MET A 39 -0.28 -7.31 -12.20
CA MET A 39 0.37 -6.02 -12.40
C MET A 39 1.82 -5.99 -11.90
N LYS A 40 2.73 -5.37 -12.68
CA LYS A 40 4.11 -5.10 -12.23
C LYS A 40 4.13 -4.08 -11.10
N ALA A 41 5.06 -4.23 -10.16
CA ALA A 41 5.17 -3.36 -8.98
C ALA A 41 5.25 -1.86 -9.30
N SER A 42 6.00 -1.47 -10.32
CA SER A 42 6.10 -0.06 -10.75
C SER A 42 4.77 0.49 -11.26
N ALA A 43 4.04 -0.29 -12.07
CA ALA A 43 2.73 0.10 -12.56
C ALA A 43 1.70 0.18 -11.41
N ALA A 44 1.73 -0.78 -10.48
CA ALA A 44 0.86 -0.77 -9.30
C ALA A 44 1.14 0.45 -8.40
N ALA A 45 2.42 0.80 -8.21
CA ALA A 45 2.83 2.00 -7.46
C ALA A 45 2.24 3.28 -8.06
N MET A 46 2.42 3.48 -9.38
CA MET A 46 1.86 4.64 -10.08
C MET A 46 0.33 4.65 -9.99
N ARG A 47 -0.32 3.50 -10.15
CA ARG A 47 -1.79 3.36 -10.12
C ARG A 47 -2.41 3.74 -8.78
N VAL A 48 -1.69 3.53 -7.67
CA VAL A 48 -2.12 3.91 -6.32
C VAL A 48 -1.60 5.29 -5.88
N GLY A 49 -0.91 6.01 -6.77
CA GLY A 49 -0.52 7.40 -6.56
C GLY A 49 0.83 7.60 -5.87
N TYR A 50 1.77 6.66 -6.01
CA TYR A 50 3.19 6.94 -5.77
C TYR A 50 3.82 7.54 -7.03
N GLU A 51 4.63 8.58 -6.86
CA GLU A 51 5.40 9.19 -7.96
C GLU A 51 6.71 8.44 -8.23
N SER A 52 7.25 7.77 -7.21
CA SER A 52 8.51 7.03 -7.29
C SER A 52 8.30 5.55 -6.97
N PRO A 53 8.49 4.64 -7.95
CA PRO A 53 8.48 3.20 -7.71
C PRO A 53 9.53 2.74 -6.70
N SER A 54 10.67 3.42 -6.62
CA SER A 54 11.72 3.13 -5.64
C SER A 54 11.30 3.50 -4.22
N GLN A 55 10.64 4.64 -4.02
CA GLN A 55 10.07 5.02 -2.73
C GLN A 55 8.98 4.02 -2.31
N PHE A 56 8.06 3.69 -3.22
CA PHE A 56 7.04 2.67 -3.00
C PHE A 56 7.67 1.35 -2.55
N SER A 57 8.69 0.85 -3.25
CA SER A 57 9.32 -0.44 -2.93
C SER A 57 9.95 -0.45 -1.53
N ARG A 58 10.56 0.67 -1.11
CA ARG A 58 11.12 0.83 0.24
C ARG A 58 10.04 0.86 1.31
N GLU A 59 8.97 1.63 1.12
CA GLU A 59 7.84 1.70 2.06
C GLU A 59 7.08 0.37 2.13
N PHE A 60 6.87 -0.29 0.99
CA PHE A 60 6.24 -1.61 0.89
C PHE A 60 7.05 -2.65 1.67
N LYS A 61 8.37 -2.74 1.44
CA LYS A 61 9.22 -3.67 2.18
C LYS A 61 9.23 -3.39 3.67
N ARG A 62 9.21 -2.11 4.07
CA ARG A 62 9.10 -1.72 5.49
C ARG A 62 7.78 -2.18 6.10
N TYR A 63 6.69 -2.15 5.34
CA TYR A 63 5.36 -2.48 5.83
C TYR A 63 5.05 -3.99 5.82
N PHE A 64 5.42 -4.70 4.76
CA PHE A 64 5.11 -6.12 4.56
C PHE A 64 6.29 -7.08 4.82
N GLY A 65 7.51 -6.56 5.00
CA GLY A 65 8.73 -7.34 5.24
C GLY A 65 9.43 -7.87 3.98
N LEU A 66 8.73 -7.93 2.83
CA LEU A 66 9.24 -8.42 1.55
C LEU A 66 9.17 -7.34 0.48
N THR A 67 9.99 -7.45 -0.58
CA THR A 67 9.83 -6.57 -1.73
C THR A 67 8.50 -6.84 -2.44
N PRO A 68 7.94 -5.86 -3.19
CA PRO A 68 6.66 -6.03 -3.89
C PRO A 68 6.59 -7.29 -4.77
N GLY A 69 7.67 -7.59 -5.50
CA GLY A 69 7.75 -8.75 -6.40
C GLY A 69 7.81 -10.08 -5.66
N GLU A 70 8.66 -10.17 -4.63
CA GLU A 70 8.77 -11.38 -3.80
C GLU A 70 7.46 -11.70 -3.09
N ASP A 71 6.81 -10.69 -2.54
CA ASP A 71 5.54 -10.84 -1.83
C ASP A 71 4.41 -11.31 -2.76
N ALA A 72 4.27 -10.68 -3.93
CA ALA A 72 3.26 -11.05 -4.90
C ALA A 72 3.49 -12.48 -5.41
N ALA A 73 4.73 -12.82 -5.81
CA ALA A 73 5.07 -14.16 -6.27
C ALA A 73 4.77 -15.21 -5.20
N ARG A 74 5.17 -14.96 -3.95
CA ARG A 74 4.90 -15.85 -2.82
C ARG A 74 3.40 -16.09 -2.63
N ILE A 75 2.58 -15.05 -2.66
CA ILE A 75 1.13 -15.19 -2.46
C ILE A 75 0.47 -15.93 -3.63
N ARG A 76 0.84 -15.63 -4.88
CA ARG A 76 0.30 -16.36 -6.03
C ARG A 76 0.58 -17.86 -5.94
N THR A 77 1.82 -18.23 -5.60
CA THR A 77 2.19 -19.63 -5.35
C THR A 77 1.36 -20.25 -4.23
N MET A 78 1.13 -19.53 -3.12
CA MET A 78 0.28 -20.02 -2.02
C MET A 78 -1.20 -20.16 -2.41
N GLN A 79 -1.68 -19.37 -3.39
CA GLN A 79 -3.06 -19.40 -3.89
C GLN A 79 -3.24 -20.37 -5.07
N GLY A 80 -2.17 -21.02 -5.55
CA GLY A 80 -2.23 -21.90 -6.72
C GLY A 80 -2.47 -21.17 -8.04
N MET A 81 -2.06 -19.89 -8.13
CA MET A 81 -2.15 -19.04 -9.32
C MET A 81 -0.84 -18.96 -10.10
#